data_AF-A0A212KQ75-F1
#
_entry.id   AF-A0A212KQ75-F1
#
_cell.length_a   1.000
_cell.length_b   1.000
_cell.length_c   1.000
_cell.angle_alpha   90.00
_cell.angle_beta   90.00
_cell.angle_gamma   90.00
#
_symmetry.space_group_name_H-M   'P 1'
#
loop_
_entity.id
_entity.type
_entity.pdbx_description
1 polymer ?
#
loop_
_entity_poly.entity_id
_entity_poly.type
_entity_poly.pdbx_seq_one_letter_code
_entity_poly.pdbx_strand_id
1 'polypeptide(L)'
;MEDALENDFPMQTREKLSKSFTCLNYEKKQIQVKAKIPHNNIQNRNIPGFIQKNFPEEIVKDFKISGRDFFYCENEAFFKRSKDLALAGRTIYGNFK
;
A
#
# COMPACT_ATOMS: atom_id res chain seq x y z
N MET A 1 3.51 4.78 -0.01
CA MET A 1 3.46 5.20 -1.43
C MET A 1 2.45 6.30 -1.64
N GLU A 2 1.17 6.07 -1.36
CA GLU A 2 0.15 7.12 -1.42
C GLU A 2 0.55 8.37 -0.64
N ASP A 3 0.93 8.22 0.64
CA ASP A 3 1.36 9.36 1.47
C ASP A 3 2.64 10.05 0.95
N ALA A 4 3.43 9.38 0.12
CA ALA A 4 4.67 9.93 -0.44
C ALA A 4 4.48 10.58 -1.83
N LEU A 5 3.36 10.28 -2.50
CA LEU A 5 3.03 10.77 -3.84
C LEU A 5 1.85 11.75 -3.82
N GLU A 6 1.09 11.81 -2.72
CA GLU A 6 -0.03 12.74 -2.52
C GLU A 6 -0.99 12.77 -3.74
N ASN A 7 -1.00 13.87 -4.49
CA ASN A 7 -1.87 14.08 -5.65
C ASN A 7 -1.38 13.37 -6.92
N ASP A 8 -0.11 12.97 -6.97
CA ASP A 8 0.48 12.24 -8.10
C ASP A 8 0.26 10.73 -7.99
N PHE A 9 -0.36 10.25 -6.90
CA PHE A 9 -0.74 8.85 -6.81
C PHE A 9 -1.87 8.57 -7.81
N PRO A 10 -1.76 7.53 -8.66
CA PRO A 10 -2.64 7.34 -9.83
C PRO A 10 -4.08 6.93 -9.46
N MET A 11 -4.44 6.95 -8.19
CA MET A 11 -5.68 6.37 -7.69
C MET A 11 -6.15 7.01 -6.40
N GLN A 12 -7.45 7.21 -6.30
CA GLN A 12 -8.05 7.58 -5.03
C GLN A 12 -8.13 6.35 -4.11
N THR A 13 -7.35 6.31 -3.04
CA THR A 13 -7.32 5.19 -2.09
C THR A 13 -8.05 5.50 -0.78
N ARG A 14 -8.44 6.76 -0.56
CA ARG A 14 -9.17 7.24 0.61
C ARG A 14 -10.47 7.92 0.21
N GLU A 15 -11.51 7.75 1.02
CA GLU A 15 -12.75 8.52 0.87
C GLU A 15 -12.50 10.02 1.04
N LYS A 16 -13.31 10.85 0.36
CA LYS A 16 -13.22 12.32 0.50
C LYS A 16 -13.66 12.78 1.89
N LEU A 17 -14.65 12.10 2.47
CA LEU A 17 -15.23 12.43 3.76
C LEU A 17 -14.46 11.74 4.89
N SER A 18 -14.15 12.50 5.93
CA SER A 18 -13.57 11.96 7.16
C SER A 18 -14.66 11.42 8.09
N LYS A 19 -14.40 10.30 8.75
CA LYS A 19 -15.25 9.74 9.81
C LYS A 19 -14.59 9.93 11.17
N SER A 20 -15.40 10.07 12.21
CA SER A 20 -14.91 10.13 13.59
C SER A 20 -14.64 8.72 14.13
N PHE A 21 -13.47 8.52 14.71
CA PHE A 21 -13.04 7.29 15.36
C PHE A 21 -12.67 7.57 16.80
N THR A 22 -12.89 6.57 17.64
CA THR A 22 -12.49 6.62 19.04
C THR A 22 -11.23 5.81 19.23
N CYS A 23 -10.17 6.41 19.76
CA CYS A 23 -8.91 5.75 20.05
C CYS A 23 -8.36 6.17 21.42
N LEU A 24 -7.32 5.45 21.87
CA LEU A 24 -6.58 5.82 23.06
C LEU A 24 -5.35 6.65 22.65
N ASN A 25 -5.12 7.77 23.33
CA ASN A 25 -3.87 8.50 23.21
C ASN A 25 -2.73 7.77 23.97
N TYR A 26 -1.51 8.30 23.90
CA TYR A 26 -0.33 7.73 24.59
C TYR A 26 -0.49 7.61 26.11
N GLU A 27 -1.40 8.39 26.70
CA GLU A 27 -1.71 8.39 28.14
C GLU A 27 -2.89 7.45 28.48
N LYS A 28 -3.35 6.63 27.53
CA LYS A 28 -4.53 5.75 27.64
C LYS A 28 -5.86 6.50 27.86
N LYS A 29 -5.92 7.78 27.54
CA LYS A 29 -7.17 8.56 27.53
C LYS A 29 -7.90 8.37 26.21
N GLN A 30 -9.21 8.17 26.29
CA GLN A 30 -10.07 8.08 25.12
C GLN A 30 -10.23 9.45 24.46
N ILE A 31 -9.94 9.51 23.15
CA ILE A 31 -10.08 10.71 22.32
C ILE A 31 -10.86 10.38 21.05
N GLN A 32 -11.51 11.39 20.46
CA GLN A 32 -12.10 11.30 19.13
C GLN A 32 -11.15 11.91 18.10
N VAL A 33 -10.86 11.17 17.03
CA VAL A 33 -10.03 11.62 15.91
C VAL A 33 -10.82 11.51 14.61
N LYS A 34 -10.66 12.49 13.71
CA LYS A 34 -11.23 12.42 12.36
C LYS A 34 -10.20 11.84 11.41
N ALA A 35 -10.55 10.76 10.72
CA ALA A 35 -9.70 10.14 9.71
C ALA A 35 -10.48 9.85 8.43
N LYS A 36 -9.81 9.97 7.27
CA LYS A 36 -10.34 9.47 6.01
C LYS A 36 -10.24 7.96 6.00
N ILE A 37 -11.26 7.27 5.53
CA ILE A 37 -11.28 5.80 5.49
C ILE A 37 -10.80 5.27 4.13
N PRO A 38 -10.33 4.01 4.08
CA PRO A 38 -10.04 3.33 2.82
C PRO A 38 -11.21 3.41 1.83
N HIS A 39 -10.94 3.75 0.57
CA HIS A 39 -11.95 3.77 -0.49
C HIS A 39 -12.30 2.34 -0.96
N ASN A 40 -13.48 2.10 -1.54
CA ASN A 40 -13.88 0.74 -1.94
C ASN A 40 -13.09 0.18 -3.15
N ASN A 41 -12.47 1.04 -3.95
CA ASN A 41 -11.68 0.61 -5.12
C ASN A 41 -10.33 -0.07 -4.76
N ILE A 42 -9.90 -0.04 -3.50
CA ILE A 42 -8.67 -0.69 -3.04
C ILE A 42 -8.90 -2.07 -2.41
N GLN A 43 -10.10 -2.66 -2.58
CA GLN A 43 -10.45 -3.97 -2.02
C GLN A 43 -9.74 -5.13 -2.74
N ASN A 44 -9.50 -5.02 -4.05
CA ASN A 44 -8.96 -6.11 -4.87
C ASN A 44 -7.44 -6.04 -5.00
N ARG A 45 -6.72 -6.25 -3.90
CA ARG A 45 -5.24 -6.23 -3.87
C ARG A 45 -4.69 -7.61 -4.22
N ASN A 46 -3.83 -7.68 -5.23
CA ASN A 46 -3.01 -8.86 -5.49
C ASN A 46 -1.53 -8.55 -5.25
N ILE A 47 -1.14 -8.55 -3.98
CA ILE A 47 0.24 -8.21 -3.59
C ILE A 47 1.24 -9.23 -4.17
N PRO A 48 1.05 -10.55 -4.04
CA PRO A 48 2.00 -11.53 -4.58
C PRO A 48 2.17 -11.39 -6.10
N GLY A 49 1.07 -11.34 -6.85
CA GLY A 49 1.12 -11.20 -8.30
C GLY A 49 1.68 -9.85 -8.75
N PHE A 50 1.45 -8.77 -8.00
CA PHE A 50 2.06 -7.47 -8.27
C PHE A 50 3.58 -7.52 -8.09
N ILE A 51 4.06 -8.13 -7.00
CA ILE A 51 5.48 -8.27 -6.71
C ILE A 51 6.15 -9.09 -7.81
N GLN A 52 5.66 -10.31 -8.05
CA GLN A 52 6.23 -11.23 -9.05
C GLN A 52 6.25 -10.63 -10.47
N LYS A 53 5.28 -9.78 -10.82
CA LYS A 53 5.20 -9.16 -12.15
C LYS A 53 6.13 -7.95 -12.31
N ASN A 54 6.37 -7.18 -11.25
CA ASN A 54 6.96 -5.83 -11.39
C ASN A 54 8.31 -5.64 -10.69
N PHE A 55 8.71 -6.59 -9.85
CA PHE A 55 9.97 -6.54 -9.11
C PHE A 55 10.89 -7.65 -9.59
N PRO A 56 12.11 -7.32 -10.04
CA PRO A 56 13.11 -8.33 -10.35
C PRO A 56 13.63 -9.01 -9.07
N GLU A 57 14.17 -10.22 -9.21
CA GLU A 57 14.70 -11.01 -8.09
C GLU A 57 15.83 -10.32 -7.33
N GLU A 58 16.59 -9.44 -8.00
CA GLU A 58 17.61 -8.60 -7.35
C GLU A 58 17.04 -7.57 -6.36
N ILE A 59 15.75 -7.19 -6.48
CA ILE A 59 15.08 -6.27 -5.55
C ILE A 59 14.24 -7.04 -4.54
N VAL A 60 13.52 -8.07 -4.98
CA VAL A 60 12.65 -8.88 -4.11
C VAL A 60 12.90 -10.36 -4.37
N LYS A 61 13.27 -11.09 -3.31
CA LYS A 61 13.31 -12.55 -3.31
C LYS A 61 12.03 -13.10 -2.71
N ASP A 62 11.36 -13.99 -3.42
CA ASP A 62 10.26 -14.78 -2.86
C ASP A 62 10.74 -16.15 -2.38
N PHE A 63 10.12 -16.65 -1.32
CA PHE A 63 10.40 -17.97 -0.77
C PHE A 63 9.18 -18.51 -0.05
N LYS A 64 9.15 -19.83 0.19
CA LYS A 64 8.02 -20.48 0.88
C LYS A 64 8.46 -21.09 2.21
N ILE A 65 7.71 -20.83 3.27
CA ILE A 65 7.84 -21.53 4.56
C ILE A 65 6.50 -22.15 4.91
N SER A 66 6.47 -23.47 5.07
CA SER A 66 5.25 -24.24 5.43
C SER A 66 4.06 -23.94 4.52
N GLY A 67 4.30 -23.84 3.21
CA GLY A 67 3.27 -23.58 2.19
C GLY A 67 2.80 -22.12 2.10
N ARG A 68 3.37 -21.20 2.88
CA ARG A 68 3.07 -19.77 2.82
C ARG A 68 4.14 -19.02 2.03
N ASP A 69 3.72 -18.10 1.18
CA ASP A 69 4.61 -17.23 0.40
C ASP A 69 5.12 -16.07 1.27
N PHE A 70 6.42 -15.84 1.22
CA PHE A 70 7.11 -14.74 1.86
C PHE A 70 7.94 -13.98 0.83
N PHE A 71 8.15 -12.70 1.10
CA PHE A 71 8.96 -11.82 0.28
C PHE A 71 10.01 -11.14 1.16
N TYR A 72 11.25 -11.13 0.70
CA TYR A 72 12.37 -10.42 1.31
C TYR A 72 12.92 -9.40 0.33
N CYS A 73 13.17 -8.18 0.80
CA CYS A 73 13.69 -7.09 -0.01
C CYS A 73 14.51 -6.10 0.83
N GLU A 74 15.40 -5.39 0.16
CA GLU A 74 16.01 -4.18 0.72
C GLU A 74 15.00 -3.02 0.58
N ASN A 75 14.83 -2.24 1.66
CA ASN A 75 13.75 -1.28 1.80
C ASN A 75 13.87 -0.12 0.80
N GLU A 76 15.07 0.45 0.64
CA GLU A 76 15.28 1.59 -0.24
C GLU A 76 15.03 1.24 -1.72
N ALA A 77 15.60 0.13 -2.18
CA ALA A 77 15.40 -0.38 -3.54
C ALA A 77 13.93 -0.73 -3.81
N PHE A 78 13.27 -1.39 -2.86
CA PHE A 78 11.85 -1.70 -2.96
C PHE A 78 11.00 -0.43 -3.02
N PHE A 79 11.25 0.54 -2.14
CA PHE A 79 10.50 1.79 -2.08
C PHE A 79 10.67 2.59 -3.36
N LYS A 80 11.90 2.76 -3.84
CA LYS A 80 12.19 3.49 -5.09
C LYS A 80 11.46 2.85 -6.27
N ARG A 81 11.60 1.53 -6.46
CA ARG A 81 10.91 0.81 -7.53
C ARG A 81 9.40 0.92 -7.42
N SER A 82 8.86 0.80 -6.21
CA SER A 82 7.43 0.95 -5.96
C SER A 82 6.95 2.34 -6.39
N LYS A 83 7.68 3.40 -6.01
CA LYS A 83 7.36 4.79 -6.38
C LYS A 83 7.35 4.97 -7.90
N ASP A 84 8.38 4.46 -8.59
CA ASP A 84 8.47 4.53 -10.06
C ASP A 84 7.28 3.83 -10.74
N LEU A 85 6.89 2.66 -10.23
CA LEU A 85 5.73 1.93 -10.73
C LEU A 85 4.42 2.70 -10.50
N ALA A 86 4.25 3.29 -9.31
CA ALA A 86 3.06 4.07 -8.99
C ALA A 86 2.94 5.33 -9.89
N LEU A 87 4.05 6.05 -10.12
CA LEU A 87 4.08 7.17 -11.06
C LEU A 87 3.73 6.73 -12.50
N ALA A 88 4.09 5.50 -12.87
CA ALA A 88 3.69 4.90 -14.15
C ALA A 88 2.26 4.32 -14.16
N GLY A 89 1.45 4.57 -13.13
CA GLY A 89 0.08 4.09 -13.02
C GLY A 89 -0.05 2.61 -12.62
N ARG A 90 1.04 1.94 -12.25
CA ARG A 90 1.05 0.52 -11.87
C ARG A 90 1.07 0.37 -10.36
N THR A 91 -0.01 -0.15 -9.78
CA THR A 91 -0.15 -0.30 -8.33
C THR A 91 -0.67 -1.69 -7.94
N ILE A 92 -0.61 -2.01 -6.64
CA ILE A 92 -1.13 -3.26 -6.07
C ILE A 92 -2.66 -3.44 -6.22
N TYR A 93 -3.38 -2.39 -6.61
CA TYR A 93 -4.84 -2.38 -6.68
C TYR A 93 -5.39 -2.79 -8.07
N GLY A 94 -4.54 -3.23 -9.01
CA GLY A 94 -4.94 -3.71 -10.34
C GLY A 94 -4.86 -2.66 -11.46
N ASN A 95 -5.12 -3.08 -12.70
CA ASN A 95 -5.18 -2.20 -13.88
C ASN A 95 -6.50 -1.39 -13.84
N PHE A 96 -6.37 -0.07 -13.75
CA PHE A 96 -7.47 0.86 -13.96
C PHE A 96 -7.57 1.08 -15.47
N LYS A 97 -8.59 0.49 -16.09
CA LYS A 97 -9.12 0.96 -17.37
C LYS A 97 -10.53 1.47 -17.11
#